data_AF-A0A6N7W7N3-F1
#
_entry.id   AF-A0A6N7W7N3-F1
#
_cell.length_a   1.000
_cell.length_b   1.000
_cell.length_c   1.000
_cell.angle_alpha   90.00
_cell.angle_beta   90.00
_cell.angle_gamma   90.00
#
_symmetry.space_group_name_H-M   'P 1'
#
loop_
_entity.id
_entity.type
_entity.pdbx_description
1 polymer ?
#
loop_
_entity_poly.entity_id
_entity_poly.type
_entity_poly.pdbx_seq_one_letter_code
_entity_poly.pdbx_strand_id
1 'polypeptide(L)'
;MYLDFKYYQTEYGGEVFESEEAFQRYARKAERRVDASTYGKLSFAFPAAEKDAAAVKDCICELAEFLYRVNQLQAAASDSVGVVKQADGTVKGKVVTSVTSGSESQGYSAGGGIATIESDAAKDRKVFDMAVYSIIRDGLSDVPDANGVNLLYAGTYPVR
;
A
#
# COMPACT_ATOMS: atom_id res chain seq x y z
N MET A 1 2.95 17.06 -2.29
CA MET A 1 2.06 16.29 -1.43
C MET A 1 0.69 16.91 -1.55
N TYR A 2 -0.31 16.13 -1.93
CA TYR A 2 -1.68 16.59 -2.19
C TYR A 2 -2.51 16.73 -0.90
N LEU A 3 -2.00 16.18 0.21
CA LEU A 3 -2.63 16.17 1.52
C LEU A 3 -1.57 16.23 2.63
N ASP A 4 -1.99 16.54 3.84
CA ASP A 4 -1.16 16.59 5.05
C ASP A 4 -1.67 15.61 6.12
N PHE A 5 -0.96 15.49 7.23
CA PHE A 5 -1.36 14.59 8.32
C PHE A 5 -2.66 15.03 9.00
N LYS A 6 -2.96 16.32 9.01
CA LYS A 6 -4.22 16.85 9.54
C LYS A 6 -5.40 16.32 8.73
N TYR A 7 -5.35 16.39 7.40
CA TYR A 7 -6.38 15.83 6.52
C TYR A 7 -6.59 14.34 6.79
N TYR A 8 -5.49 13.58 6.91
CA TYR A 8 -5.54 12.15 7.20
C TYR A 8 -6.30 11.84 8.51
N GLN A 9 -6.08 12.62 9.57
CA GLN A 9 -6.74 12.40 10.86
C GLN A 9 -8.18 12.94 10.91
N THR A 10 -8.45 14.10 10.32
CA THR A 10 -9.75 14.79 10.52
C THR A 10 -10.75 14.54 9.41
N GLU A 11 -10.32 14.63 8.15
CA GLU A 11 -11.22 14.51 6.99
C GLU A 11 -11.37 13.06 6.58
N TYR A 12 -10.24 12.34 6.48
CA TYR A 12 -10.22 10.93 6.12
C TYR A 12 -10.55 10.02 7.32
N GLY A 13 -10.19 10.42 8.55
CA GLY A 13 -10.47 9.66 9.77
C GLY A 13 -9.55 8.46 10.00
N GLY A 14 -8.32 8.51 9.50
CA GLY A 14 -7.36 7.42 9.60
C GLY A 14 -6.68 7.32 10.97
N GLU A 15 -6.51 6.10 11.46
CA GLU A 15 -5.94 5.80 12.79
C GLU A 15 -4.69 4.93 12.75
N VAL A 16 -4.30 4.44 11.56
CA VAL A 16 -3.21 3.48 11.35
C VAL A 16 -1.82 4.06 11.61
N PHE A 17 -1.60 5.34 11.31
CA PHE A 17 -0.33 6.02 11.54
C PHE A 17 -0.32 6.76 12.88
N GLU A 18 0.63 6.38 13.75
CA GLU A 18 0.81 6.98 15.07
C GLU A 18 1.61 8.30 15.05
N SER A 19 2.36 8.57 13.96
CA SER A 19 3.17 9.78 13.82
C SER A 19 3.11 10.36 12.40
N GLU A 20 3.29 11.68 12.31
CA GLU A 20 3.31 12.40 11.03
C GLU A 20 4.48 11.93 10.14
N GLU A 21 5.65 11.63 10.71
CA GLU A 21 6.81 11.18 9.94
C GLU A 21 6.56 9.80 9.32
N ALA A 22 5.94 8.90 10.08
CA ALA A 22 5.52 7.59 9.58
C ALA A 22 4.51 7.77 8.44
N PHE A 23 3.49 8.61 8.65
CA PHE A 23 2.50 8.93 7.64
C PHE A 23 3.13 9.49 6.36
N GLN A 24 3.92 10.57 6.46
CA GLN A 24 4.55 11.24 5.30
C GLN A 24 5.39 10.27 4.47
N ARG A 25 6.10 9.32 5.11
CA ARG A 25 6.88 8.29 4.41
C ARG A 25 6.01 7.43 3.49
N TYR A 26 4.82 7.05 3.93
CA TYR A 26 3.91 6.17 3.18
C TYR A 26 2.98 6.94 2.26
N ALA A 27 2.49 8.11 2.67
CA ALA A 27 1.76 9.04 1.82
C ALA A 27 2.58 9.39 0.57
N ARG A 28 3.87 9.74 0.72
CA ARG A 28 4.75 9.99 -0.44
C ARG A 28 4.90 8.77 -1.36
N LYS A 29 4.90 7.54 -0.82
CA LYS A 29 4.96 6.32 -1.62
C LYS A 29 3.63 6.04 -2.36
N ALA A 30 2.51 6.37 -1.73
CA ALA A 30 1.18 6.26 -2.30
C ALA A 30 0.99 7.30 -3.42
N GLU A 31 1.30 8.57 -3.16
CA GLU A 31 1.24 9.65 -4.15
C GLU A 31 1.97 9.30 -5.44
N ARG A 32 3.22 8.81 -5.36
CA ARG A 32 3.98 8.44 -6.56
C ARG A 32 3.30 7.35 -7.40
N ARG A 33 2.54 6.44 -6.77
CA ARG A 33 1.79 5.38 -7.47
C ARG A 33 0.50 5.92 -8.07
N VAL A 34 -0.19 6.81 -7.34
CA VAL A 34 -1.39 7.49 -7.83
C VAL A 34 -1.03 8.41 -9.01
N ASP A 35 0.03 9.22 -8.89
CA ASP A 35 0.55 10.05 -9.97
C ASP A 35 0.91 9.23 -11.21
N ALA A 36 1.60 8.11 -11.03
CA ALA A 36 1.95 7.23 -12.14
C ALA A 36 0.70 6.65 -12.83
N SER A 37 -0.30 6.26 -12.04
CA SER A 37 -1.56 5.67 -12.55
C SER A 37 -2.48 6.70 -13.20
N THR A 38 -2.33 7.98 -12.84
CA THR A 38 -3.05 9.11 -13.43
C THR A 38 -2.25 9.80 -14.55
N TYR A 39 -1.16 9.18 -15.02
CA TYR A 39 -0.30 9.70 -16.09
C TYR A 39 0.26 11.10 -15.80
N GLY A 40 0.46 11.43 -14.53
CA GLY A 40 0.96 12.72 -14.07
C GLY A 40 -0.05 13.87 -14.09
N LYS A 41 -1.33 13.62 -14.42
CA LYS A 41 -2.37 14.67 -14.53
C LYS A 41 -2.55 15.48 -13.26
N LEU A 42 -2.40 14.87 -12.09
CA LEU A 42 -2.56 15.55 -10.81
C LEU A 42 -1.59 16.73 -10.62
N SER A 43 -0.46 16.74 -11.33
CA SER A 43 0.51 17.84 -11.27
C SER A 43 0.09 19.11 -12.03
N PHE A 44 -0.74 18.98 -13.09
CA PHE A 44 -1.11 20.08 -13.98
C PHE A 44 -2.61 20.31 -14.13
N ALA A 45 -3.45 19.35 -13.71
CA ALA A 45 -4.91 19.38 -13.82
C ALA A 45 -5.58 18.76 -12.58
N PHE A 46 -5.08 19.06 -11.38
CA PHE A 46 -5.71 18.57 -10.14
C PHE A 46 -7.22 18.88 -10.09
N PRO A 47 -8.11 17.96 -9.68
CA PRO A 47 -9.56 18.17 -9.73
C PRO A 47 -10.01 19.46 -9.05
N ALA A 48 -10.90 20.22 -9.72
CA ALA A 48 -11.39 21.50 -9.22
C ALA A 48 -12.60 21.37 -8.27
N ALA A 49 -13.40 20.31 -8.44
CA ALA A 49 -14.52 20.03 -7.54
C ALA A 49 -13.99 19.45 -6.22
N GLU A 50 -14.48 19.97 -5.10
CA GLU A 50 -14.02 19.56 -3.76
C GLU A 50 -14.20 18.05 -3.52
N LYS A 51 -15.32 17.48 -3.99
CA LYS A 51 -15.60 16.05 -3.92
C LYS A 51 -14.55 15.21 -4.68
N ASP A 52 -14.16 15.64 -5.87
CA ASP A 52 -13.22 14.91 -6.72
C ASP A 52 -11.79 15.05 -6.19
N ALA A 53 -11.46 16.22 -5.65
CA ALA A 53 -10.21 16.46 -4.93
C ALA A 53 -10.11 15.60 -3.66
N ALA A 54 -11.21 15.46 -2.90
CA ALA A 54 -11.28 14.57 -1.73
C ALA A 54 -11.08 13.11 -2.14
N ALA A 55 -11.73 12.64 -3.21
CA ALA A 55 -11.53 11.28 -3.72
C ALA A 55 -10.05 10.95 -4.02
N VAL A 56 -9.31 11.91 -4.59
CA VAL A 56 -7.86 11.74 -4.80
C VAL A 56 -7.10 11.62 -3.48
N LYS A 57 -7.41 12.47 -2.51
CA LYS A 57 -6.74 12.46 -1.20
C LYS A 57 -7.06 11.18 -0.42
N ASP A 58 -8.31 10.76 -0.41
CA ASP A 58 -8.77 9.56 0.27
C ASP A 58 -8.13 8.30 -0.33
N CYS A 59 -8.03 8.23 -1.66
CA CYS A 59 -7.31 7.18 -2.36
C CYS A 59 -5.83 7.11 -1.96
N ILE A 60 -5.16 8.27 -1.81
CA ILE A 60 -3.77 8.33 -1.33
C ILE A 60 -3.67 7.86 0.13
N CYS A 61 -4.60 8.25 1.00
CA CYS A 61 -4.65 7.81 2.39
C CYS A 61 -4.83 6.30 2.50
N GLU A 62 -5.83 5.73 1.82
CA GLU A 62 -6.11 4.30 1.80
C GLU A 62 -4.89 3.50 1.30
N LEU A 63 -4.29 3.94 0.20
CA LEU A 63 -3.10 3.31 -0.34
C LEU A 63 -1.90 3.44 0.62
N ALA A 64 -1.74 4.57 1.30
CA ALA A 64 -0.68 4.74 2.29
C ALA A 64 -0.82 3.73 3.44
N GLU A 65 -2.02 3.59 3.98
CA GLU A 65 -2.30 2.61 5.03
C GLU A 65 -2.06 1.17 4.56
N PHE A 66 -2.52 0.80 3.37
CA PHE A 66 -2.27 -0.51 2.77
C PHE A 66 -0.77 -0.80 2.68
N LEU A 67 0.02 0.16 2.15
CA LEU A 67 1.47 0.02 2.04
C LEU A 67 2.16 -0.10 3.41
N TYR A 68 1.64 0.59 4.43
CA TYR A 68 2.14 0.48 5.78
C TYR A 68 1.85 -0.89 6.38
N ARG A 69 0.60 -1.36 6.34
CA ARG A 69 0.19 -2.69 6.84
C ARG A 69 1.00 -3.81 6.20
N VAL A 70 1.17 -3.78 4.88
CA VAL A 70 2.02 -4.74 4.16
C VAL A 70 3.46 -4.71 4.66
N ASN A 71 4.04 -3.52 4.88
CA ASN A 71 5.41 -3.42 5.38
C ASN A 71 5.57 -3.98 6.80
N GLN A 72 4.60 -3.73 7.68
CA GLN A 72 4.60 -4.28 9.05
C GLN A 72 4.57 -5.82 9.03
N LEU A 73 3.75 -6.41 8.15
CA LEU A 73 3.68 -7.86 7.97
C LEU A 73 4.99 -8.45 7.44
N GLN A 74 5.64 -7.78 6.49
CA GLN A 74 6.94 -8.20 5.95
C GLN A 74 8.07 -8.10 7.00
N ALA A 75 8.05 -7.05 7.82
CA ALA A 75 9.00 -6.88 8.91
C ALA A 75 8.84 -7.98 9.98
N ALA A 76 7.61 -8.25 10.42
CA ALA A 76 7.32 -9.31 11.39
C ALA A 76 7.71 -10.71 10.88
N ALA A 77 7.49 -11.00 9.59
CA ALA A 77 7.93 -12.24 8.97
C ALA A 77 9.46 -12.38 8.99
N SER A 78 10.20 -11.29 8.73
CA SER A 78 11.66 -11.28 8.74
C SER A 78 12.24 -11.45 10.16
N ASP A 79 11.64 -10.80 11.16
CA ASP A 79 12.05 -10.91 12.57
C ASP A 79 11.81 -12.32 13.13
N SER A 80 10.77 -13.02 12.66
CA SER A 80 10.50 -14.41 13.06
C SER A 80 11.55 -15.42 12.58
N VAL A 81 12.39 -15.04 11.62
CA VAL A 81 13.54 -15.83 11.12
C VAL A 81 14.83 -15.49 11.91
N GLY A 82 14.79 -14.51 12.81
CA GLY A 82 15.89 -14.09 13.67
C GLY A 82 16.34 -15.18 14.64
N VAL A 83 17.64 -15.52 14.61
CA VAL A 83 18.29 -16.47 15.52
C VAL A 83 18.28 -15.90 16.95
N VAL A 84 17.64 -16.62 17.88
CA VAL A 84 17.79 -16.33 19.32
C VAL A 84 19.23 -16.65 19.72
N LYS A 85 20.05 -15.62 19.95
CA LYS A 85 21.35 -15.78 20.63
C LYS A 85 21.08 -15.95 22.13
N GLN A 86 21.31 -17.15 22.66
CA GLN A 86 21.37 -17.38 24.10
C GLN A 86 22.70 -16.83 24.65
N ALA A 87 22.70 -16.41 25.92
CA ALA A 87 23.84 -15.79 26.61
C ALA A 87 25.09 -16.70 26.75
N ASP A 88 25.01 -17.97 26.32
CA ASP A 88 26.08 -18.97 26.38
C ASP A 88 26.82 -19.16 25.05
N GLY A 89 26.77 -18.18 24.14
CA GLY A 89 27.50 -18.21 22.86
C GLY A 89 27.04 -19.27 21.85
N THR A 90 26.08 -20.13 22.21
CA THR A 90 25.55 -21.18 21.34
C THR A 90 24.40 -20.66 20.50
N VAL A 91 24.61 -20.59 19.18
CA VAL A 91 23.56 -20.32 18.20
C VAL A 91 22.75 -21.59 17.94
N LYS A 92 21.71 -21.84 18.75
CA LYS A 92 20.63 -22.74 18.32
C LYS A 92 19.77 -21.97 17.33
N GLY A 93 20.08 -22.09 16.05
CA GLY A 93 19.13 -21.71 15.02
C GLY A 93 17.83 -22.46 15.32
N LYS A 94 16.71 -21.73 15.43
CA LYS A 94 15.40 -22.33 15.11
C LYS A 94 15.40 -22.56 13.61
N VAL A 95 16.28 -23.44 13.15
CA VAL A 95 16.22 -24.01 11.81
C VAL A 95 14.92 -24.78 11.84
N VAL A 96 13.90 -24.27 11.15
CA VAL A 96 12.88 -25.15 10.59
C VAL A 96 13.65 -26.04 9.62
N THR A 97 14.08 -27.18 10.12
CA THR A 97 14.78 -28.20 9.37
C THR A 97 13.80 -28.78 8.36
N SER A 98 14.25 -28.83 7.11
CA SER A 98 13.68 -29.59 6.01
C SER A 98 12.54 -28.90 5.26
N VAL A 99 12.81 -28.51 4.00
CA VAL A 99 12.03 -29.08 2.90
C VAL A 99 13.00 -29.55 1.83
N THR A 100 13.14 -30.87 1.79
CA THR A 100 13.80 -31.68 0.77
C THR A 100 13.18 -31.42 -0.60
N SER A 101 14.02 -31.50 -1.65
CA SER A 101 13.65 -31.71 -3.04
C SER A 101 12.33 -32.47 -3.25
N GLY A 102 11.43 -31.88 -4.04
CA GLY A 102 10.43 -32.64 -4.79
C GLY A 102 9.15 -33.03 -4.03
N SER A 103 8.24 -32.07 -3.87
CA SER A 103 6.78 -32.24 -4.03
C SER A 103 6.13 -30.92 -3.67
N GLU A 104 5.33 -30.36 -4.57
CA GLU A 104 4.42 -29.24 -4.30
C GLU A 104 3.68 -29.49 -2.99
N SER A 105 4.12 -28.82 -1.93
CA SER A 105 3.51 -28.89 -0.61
C SER A 105 3.01 -27.50 -0.31
N GLN A 106 1.70 -27.29 -0.49
CA GLN A 106 1.01 -26.15 0.11
C GLN A 106 1.05 -26.32 1.63
N GLY A 107 2.08 -25.76 2.25
CA GLY A 107 2.19 -25.66 3.70
C GLY A 107 1.24 -24.58 4.21
N TYR A 108 -0.01 -24.95 4.47
CA TYR A 108 -0.93 -24.17 5.30
C TYR A 108 -0.37 -24.12 6.73
N SER A 109 0.44 -23.12 7.05
CA SER A 109 0.65 -22.73 8.44
C SER A 109 -0.45 -21.73 8.82
N ALA A 110 -1.56 -22.29 9.28
CA ALA A 110 -2.61 -21.55 9.97
C ALA A 110 -2.09 -21.06 11.33
N GLY A 111 -1.29 -20.01 11.33
CA GLY A 111 -1.31 -19.04 12.41
C GLY A 111 -2.56 -18.19 12.19
N GLY A 112 -3.55 -18.29 13.08
CA GLY A 112 -4.90 -17.72 12.95
C GLY A 112 -4.97 -16.19 12.85
N GLY A 113 -4.44 -15.62 11.77
CA GLY A 113 -4.80 -14.30 11.27
C GLY A 113 -5.89 -14.45 10.22
N ILE A 114 -6.87 -13.57 10.24
CA ILE A 114 -7.84 -13.41 9.15
C ILE A 114 -7.02 -13.32 7.84
N ALA A 115 -7.34 -14.15 6.84
CA ALA A 115 -6.72 -14.03 5.52
C ALA A 115 -7.17 -12.70 4.92
N THR A 116 -6.35 -11.67 5.06
CA THR A 116 -6.59 -10.36 4.45
C THR A 116 -5.71 -10.19 3.22
N ILE A 117 -6.14 -9.32 2.32
CA ILE A 117 -5.41 -8.99 1.09
C ILE A 117 -4.00 -8.46 1.43
N GLU A 118 -3.80 -7.77 2.56
CA GLU A 118 -2.47 -7.33 3.00
C GLU A 118 -1.55 -8.49 3.35
N SER A 119 -2.09 -9.55 3.96
CA SER A 119 -1.31 -10.74 4.35
C SER A 119 -0.84 -11.55 3.14
N ASP A 120 -1.65 -11.58 2.08
CA ASP A 120 -1.28 -12.22 0.80
C ASP A 120 -0.35 -11.31 -0.01
N ALA A 121 -0.64 -10.00 -0.07
CA ALA A 121 0.22 -9.01 -0.70
C ALA A 121 1.62 -8.91 -0.07
N ALA A 122 1.74 -9.17 1.24
CA ALA A 122 3.02 -9.22 1.92
C ALA A 122 3.92 -10.35 1.41
N LYS A 123 3.33 -11.46 0.92
CA LYS A 123 4.02 -12.68 0.51
C LYS A 123 4.17 -12.80 -1.01
N ASP A 124 3.22 -12.26 -1.79
CA ASP A 124 3.19 -12.34 -3.24
C ASP A 124 3.18 -10.95 -3.89
N ARG A 125 4.21 -10.69 -4.70
CA ARG A 125 4.36 -9.44 -5.43
C ARG A 125 3.21 -9.18 -6.41
N LYS A 126 2.66 -10.21 -7.05
CA LYS A 126 1.53 -10.08 -7.97
C LYS A 126 0.27 -9.64 -7.22
N VAL A 127 0.01 -10.23 -6.06
CA VAL A 127 -1.13 -9.83 -5.21
C VAL A 127 -0.96 -8.39 -4.73
N PHE A 128 0.25 -8.01 -4.34
CA PHE A 128 0.56 -6.61 -4.00
C PHE A 128 0.26 -5.65 -5.15
N ASP A 129 0.77 -5.93 -6.36
CA ASP A 129 0.57 -5.04 -7.50
C ASP A 129 -0.92 -4.99 -7.93
N MET A 130 -1.66 -6.11 -7.83
CA MET A 130 -3.10 -6.13 -8.06
C MET A 130 -3.89 -5.34 -7.02
N ALA A 131 -3.56 -5.46 -5.73
CA ALA A 131 -4.23 -4.72 -4.66
C ALA A 131 -4.01 -3.21 -4.79
N VAL A 132 -2.77 -2.79 -5.09
CA VAL A 132 -2.45 -1.38 -5.37
C VAL A 132 -3.29 -0.86 -6.54
N TYR A 133 -3.38 -1.63 -7.63
CA TYR A 133 -4.17 -1.23 -8.79
C TYR A 133 -5.67 -1.17 -8.47
N SER A 134 -6.21 -2.11 -7.68
CA SER A 134 -7.61 -2.10 -7.27
C SER A 134 -7.95 -0.86 -6.46
N ILE A 135 -7.17 -0.54 -5.41
CA ILE A 135 -7.41 0.65 -4.57
C ILE A 135 -7.44 1.92 -5.41
N ILE A 136 -6.49 2.08 -6.34
CA ILE A 136 -6.44 3.24 -7.23
C ILE A 136 -7.62 3.27 -8.19
N ARG A 137 -7.97 2.12 -8.76
CA ARG A 137 -9.10 2.00 -9.68
C ARG A 137 -10.39 2.36 -8.95
N ASP A 138 -10.64 1.79 -7.79
CA ASP A 138 -11.89 1.94 -7.06
C ASP A 138 -12.05 3.38 -6.53
N GLY A 139 -10.95 3.99 -6.05
CA GLY A 139 -10.96 5.37 -5.56
C GLY A 139 -11.05 6.44 -6.65
N LEU A 140 -10.53 6.19 -7.86
CA LEU A 140 -10.45 7.19 -8.93
C LEU A 140 -11.30 6.88 -10.17
N SER A 141 -12.13 5.83 -10.12
CA SER A 141 -13.10 5.55 -11.18
C SER A 141 -14.07 6.72 -11.28
N ASP A 142 -14.28 7.21 -12.51
CA ASP A 142 -15.16 8.34 -12.81
C ASP A 142 -14.82 9.67 -12.10
N VAL A 143 -13.59 9.82 -11.59
CA VAL A 143 -13.11 11.09 -11.05
C VAL A 143 -12.50 11.93 -12.18
N PRO A 144 -13.12 13.06 -12.56
CA PRO A 144 -12.57 13.96 -13.57
C PRO A 144 -11.45 14.84 -12.99
N ASP A 145 -10.53 15.22 -13.86
CA ASP A 145 -9.54 16.25 -13.59
C ASP A 145 -10.14 17.66 -13.79
N ALA A 146 -9.36 18.73 -13.57
CA ALA A 146 -9.84 20.11 -13.74
C ALA A 146 -10.35 20.45 -15.15
N ASN A 147 -9.98 19.66 -16.16
CA ASN A 147 -10.40 19.84 -17.55
C ASN A 147 -11.58 18.94 -17.93
N GLY A 148 -12.12 18.16 -16.99
CA GLY A 148 -13.23 17.22 -17.23
C GLY A 148 -12.80 15.89 -17.83
N VAL A 149 -11.51 15.56 -17.82
CA VAL A 149 -10.98 14.28 -18.32
C VAL A 149 -10.78 13.33 -17.14
N ASN A 150 -11.32 12.12 -17.22
CA ASN A 150 -11.17 11.13 -16.15
C ASN A 150 -9.67 10.89 -15.84
N LEU A 151 -9.33 10.86 -14.55
CA LEU A 151 -7.94 10.74 -14.09
C LEU A 151 -7.27 9.47 -14.63
N LEU A 152 -8.00 8.36 -14.65
CA LEU A 152 -7.50 7.06 -15.15
C LEU A 152 -7.54 6.91 -16.68
N TYR A 153 -8.01 7.92 -17.41
CA TYR A 153 -8.06 7.87 -18.88
C TYR A 153 -6.65 7.84 -19.48
N ALA A 154 -6.33 6.77 -20.21
CA ALA A 154 -5.01 6.50 -20.79
C ALA A 154 -4.81 7.03 -22.22
N GLY A 155 -5.86 7.60 -22.83
CA GLY A 155 -5.78 8.09 -24.20
C GLY A 155 -5.10 9.45 -24.32
N THR A 156 -5.02 9.97 -25.54
CA THR A 156 -4.43 11.29 -25.82
C THR A 156 -5.15 12.36 -25.00
N TYR A 157 -4.38 13.07 -24.19
CA TYR A 157 -4.91 14.17 -23.40
C TYR A 157 -5.32 15.32 -24.35
N PRO A 158 -6.54 15.86 -24.24
CA PRO A 158 -6.95 16.97 -25.08
C PRO A 158 -6.05 18.18 -24.78
N VAL A 159 -5.20 18.51 -25.74
CA VAL A 159 -4.43 19.77 -25.72
C VAL A 159 -5.43 20.90 -25.91
N ARG A 160 -5.57 21.75 -24.90
CA ARG A 160 -6.23 23.05 -25.03
C ARG A 160 -5.26 24.08 -25.58
#